data_AF-A0A969ICM5-F1
#
_entry.id   AF-A0A969ICM5-F1
#
_cell.length_a   1.000
_cell.length_b   1.000
_cell.length_c   1.000
_cell.angle_alpha   90.00
_cell.angle_beta   90.00
_cell.angle_gamma   90.00
#
_symmetry.space_group_name_H-M   'P 1'
#
loop_
_entity.id
_entity.type
_entity.pdbx_description
1 polymer ?
#
loop_
_entity_poly.entity_id
_entity_poly.type
_entity_poly.pdbx_seq_one_letter_code
_entity_poly.pdbx_strand_id
1 'polypeptide(L)'
;MRSVLRKLNRFFASAPPAPPPVPVPPELVNEFVFNNYSFVIGGYIGYFNTLSPELKRKFVDRVHHFRISKQFHYMGLEEKEEIPILISASAIQVTFGLENYLLDHFKNIHVLADAYNMDNDKELYIGHVAPESIYISWKHFLYGYAVNDDNINVAIHEMSHALLYNNFFAPYGTDENFRLNYEKFSTTTGPILADVITRRRSYLRNYAYSNLHEFWAVSVEAFFENPRGLKDNMPELYNALCKVLNQDLYPLIKF
;
A
#
# COMPACT_ATOMS: atom_id res chain seq x y z
N MET A 1 -23.99 -38.58 54.18
CA MET A 1 -23.87 -38.06 52.79
C MET A 1 -22.75 -37.03 52.68
N ARG A 2 -21.49 -37.46 52.77
CA ARG A 2 -20.29 -36.63 52.57
C ARG A 2 -19.21 -37.49 51.93
N SER A 3 -19.35 -37.83 50.64
CA SER A 3 -18.32 -38.59 49.89
C SER A 3 -18.50 -38.55 48.36
N VAL A 4 -18.96 -37.45 47.77
CA VAL A 4 -19.08 -37.35 46.29
C VAL A 4 -18.42 -36.09 45.69
N LEU A 5 -17.94 -35.14 46.49
CA LEU A 5 -17.43 -33.85 46.00
C LEU A 5 -15.89 -33.72 45.98
N ARG A 6 -15.14 -34.79 45.68
CA ARG A 6 -13.67 -34.72 45.59
C ARG A 6 -13.02 -35.49 44.44
N LYS A 7 -13.75 -35.73 43.35
CA LYS A 7 -13.23 -36.40 42.15
C LYS A 7 -13.74 -35.79 40.83
N LEU A 8 -13.66 -34.47 40.66
CA LEU A 8 -13.94 -33.82 39.37
C LEU A 8 -13.08 -32.57 39.10
N ASN A 9 -11.83 -32.54 39.58
CA ASN A 9 -10.86 -31.46 39.26
C ASN A 9 -9.50 -32.06 38.86
N ARG A 10 -9.47 -32.86 37.79
CA ARG A 10 -8.21 -33.38 37.24
C ARG A 10 -8.25 -33.68 35.74
N PHE A 11 -8.88 -32.83 34.94
CA PHE A 11 -8.65 -32.76 33.49
C PHE A 11 -8.83 -31.30 33.07
N PHE A 12 -7.97 -30.82 32.16
CA PHE A 12 -7.75 -29.41 31.76
C PHE A 12 -6.77 -28.61 32.63
N ALA A 13 -5.53 -29.10 32.70
CA ALA A 13 -4.39 -28.19 32.59
C ALA A 13 -3.90 -28.32 31.15
N SER A 14 -4.45 -27.49 30.25
CA SER A 14 -3.86 -27.32 28.92
C SER A 14 -2.48 -26.70 29.12
N ALA A 15 -1.46 -27.31 28.53
CA ALA A 15 -0.15 -26.68 28.41
C ALA A 15 -0.34 -25.27 27.82
N PRO A 16 0.46 -24.27 28.23
CA PRO A 16 0.43 -22.97 27.56
C PRO A 16 0.62 -23.21 26.05
N PRO A 17 -0.12 -22.49 25.18
CA PRO A 17 0.06 -22.60 23.75
C PRO A 17 1.54 -22.38 23.43
N ALA A 18 2.08 -23.21 22.53
CA ALA A 18 3.44 -23.00 22.05
C ALA A 18 3.57 -21.54 21.59
N PRO A 19 4.69 -20.87 21.89
CA PRO A 19 4.93 -19.54 21.35
C PRO A 19 4.75 -19.63 19.82
N PRO A 20 4.13 -18.60 19.20
CA PRO A 20 3.99 -18.57 17.76
C PRO A 20 5.36 -18.82 17.13
N PRO A 21 5.45 -19.58 16.03
CA PRO A 21 6.71 -19.82 15.36
C PRO A 21 7.40 -18.48 15.11
N VAL A 22 8.66 -18.38 15.53
CA VAL A 22 9.49 -17.21 15.20
C VAL A 22 9.44 -17.07 13.69
N PRO A 23 9.02 -15.91 13.13
CA PRO A 23 9.00 -15.71 11.70
C PRO A 23 10.38 -16.03 11.15
N VAL A 24 10.47 -17.01 10.27
CA VAL A 24 11.71 -17.26 9.52
C VAL A 24 11.93 -15.99 8.68
N PRO A 25 13.09 -15.33 8.78
CA PRO A 25 13.39 -14.19 7.93
C PRO A 25 13.15 -14.61 6.49
N PRO A 26 12.37 -13.85 5.71
CA PRO A 26 12.03 -14.28 4.38
C PRO A 26 13.31 -14.37 3.54
N GLU A 27 13.39 -15.39 2.68
CA GLU A 27 14.62 -15.77 1.99
C GLU A 27 15.11 -14.61 1.11
N LEU A 28 16.34 -14.15 1.34
CA LEU A 28 16.92 -13.04 0.58
C LEU A 28 16.99 -13.39 -0.91
N VAL A 29 16.68 -12.44 -1.77
CA VAL A 29 16.77 -12.68 -3.21
C VAL A 29 18.22 -12.90 -3.63
N ASN A 30 18.43 -13.87 -4.52
CA ASN A 30 19.73 -14.10 -5.13
C ASN A 30 20.09 -12.96 -6.11
N GLU A 31 21.37 -12.88 -6.51
CA GLU A 31 21.85 -11.81 -7.39
C GLU A 31 21.17 -11.77 -8.75
N PHE A 32 20.74 -12.92 -9.29
CA PHE A 32 20.02 -12.95 -10.57
C PHE A 32 18.66 -12.26 -10.47
N VAL A 33 17.87 -12.61 -9.44
CA VAL A 33 16.58 -11.97 -9.17
C VAL A 33 16.77 -10.49 -8.85
N PHE A 34 17.78 -10.15 -8.02
CA PHE A 34 18.08 -8.77 -7.68
C PHE A 34 18.36 -7.91 -8.92
N ASN A 35 19.22 -8.38 -9.82
CA ASN A 35 19.59 -7.65 -11.03
C ASN A 35 18.42 -7.51 -12.00
N ASN A 36 17.63 -8.56 -12.21
CA ASN A 36 16.45 -8.52 -13.06
C ASN A 36 15.41 -7.52 -12.54
N TYR A 37 15.05 -7.61 -11.25
CA TYR A 37 14.07 -6.72 -10.64
C TYR A 37 14.57 -5.28 -10.63
N SER A 38 15.84 -5.07 -10.29
CA SER A 38 16.43 -3.72 -10.29
C SER A 38 16.40 -3.09 -11.68
N PHE A 39 16.66 -3.87 -12.73
CA PHE A 39 16.58 -3.41 -14.12
C PHE A 39 15.15 -3.02 -14.50
N VAL A 40 14.18 -3.90 -14.25
CA VAL A 40 12.76 -3.66 -14.57
C VAL A 40 12.22 -2.47 -13.77
N ILE A 41 12.37 -2.47 -12.44
CA ILE A 41 11.83 -1.41 -11.57
C ILE A 41 12.50 -0.08 -11.86
N GLY A 42 13.83 -0.05 -12.00
CA GLY A 42 14.59 1.17 -12.25
C GLY A 42 14.28 1.84 -13.59
N GLY A 43 13.76 1.10 -14.57
CA GLY A 43 13.32 1.63 -15.86
C GLY A 43 12.01 2.43 -15.83
N TYR A 44 11.19 2.26 -14.78
CA TYR A 44 9.85 2.85 -14.71
C TYR A 44 9.60 3.65 -13.43
N ILE A 45 10.06 3.15 -12.28
CA ILE A 45 9.70 3.70 -10.96
C ILE A 45 10.84 4.56 -10.44
N GLY A 46 10.76 5.87 -10.69
CA GLY A 46 11.78 6.85 -10.28
C GLY A 46 12.09 6.83 -8.78
N TYR A 47 11.10 6.57 -7.94
CA TYR A 47 11.25 6.38 -6.49
C TYR A 47 12.39 5.40 -6.15
N PHE A 48 12.44 4.24 -6.81
CA PHE A 48 13.46 3.22 -6.58
C PHE A 48 14.87 3.73 -6.86
N ASN A 49 15.02 4.59 -7.87
CA ASN A 49 16.32 5.12 -8.27
C ASN A 49 16.92 6.07 -7.23
N THR A 50 16.10 6.65 -6.35
CA THR A 50 16.54 7.53 -5.26
C THR A 50 17.03 6.79 -4.01
N LEU A 51 16.78 5.48 -3.92
CA LEU A 51 17.18 4.66 -2.79
C LEU A 51 18.70 4.39 -2.79
N SER A 52 19.28 4.30 -1.58
CA SER A 52 20.66 3.81 -1.41
C SER A 52 20.79 2.34 -1.86
N PRO A 53 22.00 1.84 -2.15
CA PRO A 53 22.18 0.44 -2.56
C PRO A 53 21.59 -0.59 -1.57
N GLU A 54 21.75 -0.35 -0.28
CA GLU A 54 21.18 -1.18 0.80
C GLU A 54 19.65 -1.17 0.77
N LEU A 55 19.06 0.01 0.59
CA LEU A 55 17.61 0.18 0.52
C LEU A 55 17.04 -0.40 -0.78
N LYS A 56 17.76 -0.34 -1.90
CA LYS A 56 17.38 -1.03 -3.14
C LYS A 56 17.29 -2.54 -2.94
N ARG A 57 18.25 -3.13 -2.22
CA ARG A 57 18.22 -4.56 -1.87
C ARG A 57 16.99 -4.89 -1.04
N LYS A 58 16.78 -4.17 0.06
CA LYS A 58 15.58 -4.31 0.92
C LYS A 58 14.28 -4.15 0.12
N PHE A 59 14.23 -3.18 -0.79
CA PHE A 59 13.07 -2.93 -1.64
C PHE A 59 12.79 -4.13 -2.55
N VAL A 60 13.81 -4.63 -3.27
CA VAL A 60 13.67 -5.79 -4.16
C VAL A 60 13.27 -7.06 -3.40
N ASP A 61 13.85 -7.31 -2.23
CA ASP A 61 13.44 -8.43 -1.37
C ASP A 61 11.94 -8.34 -1.04
N ARG A 62 11.47 -7.16 -0.61
CA ARG A 62 10.04 -6.93 -0.33
C ARG A 62 9.16 -7.08 -1.56
N VAL A 63 9.60 -6.59 -2.72
CA VAL A 63 8.87 -6.73 -3.98
C VAL A 63 8.75 -8.20 -4.36
N HIS A 64 9.82 -8.98 -4.18
CA HIS A 64 9.80 -10.42 -4.44
C HIS A 64 8.80 -11.13 -3.53
N HIS A 65 8.86 -10.88 -2.21
CA HIS A 65 7.93 -11.49 -1.25
C HIS A 65 6.47 -11.09 -1.50
N PHE A 66 6.23 -9.81 -1.81
CA PHE A 66 4.90 -9.37 -2.19
C PHE A 66 4.44 -10.14 -3.43
N ARG A 67 5.22 -10.13 -4.52
CA ARG A 67 4.84 -10.79 -5.79
C ARG A 67 4.47 -12.26 -5.60
N ILE A 68 5.30 -13.04 -4.91
CA ILE A 68 5.05 -14.49 -4.73
C ILE A 68 3.86 -14.78 -3.79
N SER A 69 3.42 -13.79 -3.00
CA SER A 69 2.25 -13.91 -2.14
C SER A 69 0.91 -13.64 -2.86
N LYS A 70 0.96 -13.19 -4.13
CA LYS A 70 -0.22 -12.78 -4.92
C LYS A 70 -0.45 -13.69 -6.13
N GLN A 71 -1.70 -13.72 -6.57
CA GLN A 71 -2.13 -14.30 -7.84
C GLN A 71 -2.48 -13.16 -8.80
N PHE A 72 -1.84 -13.15 -9.97
CA PHE A 72 -2.08 -12.15 -11.01
C PHE A 72 -2.99 -12.72 -12.09
N HIS A 73 -4.03 -11.98 -12.44
CA HIS A 73 -5.03 -12.35 -13.44
C HIS A 73 -5.06 -11.30 -14.53
N TYR A 74 -4.97 -11.69 -15.80
CA TYR A 74 -4.85 -10.76 -16.93
C TYR A 74 -6.13 -10.76 -17.77
N MET A 75 -6.68 -9.59 -18.07
CA MET A 75 -7.86 -9.41 -18.90
C MET A 75 -7.57 -8.48 -20.07
N GLY A 76 -7.61 -9.02 -21.29
CA GLY A 76 -7.41 -8.25 -22.52
C GLY A 76 -5.95 -7.88 -22.81
N LEU A 77 -4.99 -8.47 -22.11
CA LEU A 77 -3.55 -8.29 -22.34
C LEU A 77 -2.79 -9.61 -22.14
N GLU A 78 -1.64 -9.73 -22.81
CA GLU A 78 -0.72 -10.86 -22.63
C GLU A 78 0.01 -10.75 -21.29
N GLU A 79 0.24 -11.90 -20.67
CA GLU A 79 1.08 -12.00 -19.49
C GLU A 79 2.54 -11.71 -19.87
N LYS A 80 3.14 -10.74 -19.17
CA LYS A 80 4.55 -10.38 -19.31
C LYS A 80 5.21 -10.31 -17.94
N GLU A 81 6.48 -10.69 -17.88
CA GLU A 81 7.21 -10.83 -16.62
C GLU A 81 7.31 -9.52 -15.84
N GLU A 82 7.43 -8.38 -16.54
CA GLU A 82 7.57 -7.06 -15.93
C GLU A 82 6.31 -6.60 -15.20
N ILE A 83 5.12 -7.00 -15.64
CA ILE A 83 3.83 -6.51 -15.10
C ILE A 83 3.70 -6.84 -13.61
N PRO A 84 3.80 -8.10 -13.16
CA PRO A 84 3.69 -8.42 -11.74
C PRO A 84 4.85 -7.86 -10.93
N ILE A 85 6.04 -7.64 -11.51
CA ILE A 85 7.17 -6.99 -10.83
C ILE A 85 6.83 -5.53 -10.53
N LEU A 86 6.36 -4.79 -11.53
CA LEU A 86 6.06 -3.36 -11.44
C LEU A 86 4.85 -3.08 -10.53
N ILE A 87 3.78 -3.87 -10.61
CA ILE A 87 2.62 -3.74 -9.70
C ILE A 87 3.02 -4.09 -8.26
N SER A 88 3.87 -5.09 -8.07
CA SER A 88 4.39 -5.40 -6.74
C SER A 88 5.27 -4.26 -6.21
N ALA A 89 6.08 -3.64 -7.08
CA ALA A 89 6.90 -2.49 -6.73
C ALA A 89 6.07 -1.26 -6.33
N SER A 90 4.92 -1.00 -6.97
CA SER A 90 4.04 0.09 -6.54
C SER A 90 3.43 -0.15 -5.16
N ALA A 91 3.05 -1.40 -4.85
CA ALA A 91 2.60 -1.76 -3.51
C ALA A 91 3.69 -1.52 -2.46
N ILE A 92 4.92 -1.99 -2.75
CA ILE A 92 6.06 -1.78 -1.85
C ILE A 92 6.43 -0.32 -1.73
N GLN A 93 6.37 0.49 -2.78
CA GLN A 93 6.60 1.93 -2.69
C GLN A 93 5.72 2.58 -1.61
N VAL A 94 4.42 2.26 -1.59
CA VAL A 94 3.48 2.75 -0.57
C VAL A 94 3.82 2.20 0.81
N THR A 95 4.17 0.91 0.92
CA THR A 95 4.35 0.22 2.21
C THR A 95 5.81 0.11 2.68
N PHE A 96 6.77 0.76 2.01
CA PHE A 96 8.21 0.47 2.21
C PHE A 96 8.70 0.82 3.62
N GLY A 97 8.13 1.86 4.23
CA GLY A 97 8.41 2.26 5.61
C GLY A 97 7.77 1.38 6.68
N LEU A 98 6.81 0.52 6.30
CA LEU A 98 5.99 -0.25 7.24
C LEU A 98 6.61 -1.62 7.55
N GLU A 99 6.26 -2.19 8.70
CA GLU A 99 6.65 -3.54 9.07
C GLU A 99 5.78 -4.57 8.33
N ASN A 100 4.47 -4.42 8.38
CA ASN A 100 3.52 -5.28 7.66
C ASN A 100 3.24 -4.72 6.25
N TYR A 101 4.12 -5.04 5.31
CA TYR A 101 4.11 -4.48 3.96
C TYR A 101 3.35 -5.32 2.90
N LEU A 102 2.95 -6.55 3.26
CA LEU A 102 2.46 -7.54 2.29
C LEU A 102 1.01 -7.34 1.84
N LEU A 103 0.20 -6.56 2.56
CA LEU A 103 -1.25 -6.44 2.32
C LEU A 103 -1.91 -7.82 2.24
N ASP A 104 -1.74 -8.62 3.30
CA ASP A 104 -2.03 -10.07 3.30
C ASP A 104 -3.49 -10.42 2.98
N HIS A 105 -4.43 -9.50 3.21
CA HIS A 105 -5.82 -9.71 2.87
C HIS A 105 -6.08 -9.83 1.36
N PHE A 106 -5.28 -9.15 0.54
CA PHE A 106 -5.42 -9.14 -0.90
C PHE A 106 -4.62 -10.28 -1.51
N LYS A 107 -5.29 -11.30 -2.02
CA LYS A 107 -4.64 -12.45 -2.69
C LYS A 107 -4.65 -12.33 -4.21
N ASN A 108 -5.63 -11.62 -4.77
CA ASN A 108 -5.81 -11.50 -6.21
C ASN A 108 -5.50 -10.08 -6.68
N ILE A 109 -4.75 -9.98 -7.77
CA ILE A 109 -4.52 -8.73 -8.49
C ILE A 109 -4.97 -8.94 -9.94
N HIS A 110 -6.00 -8.21 -10.35
CA HIS A 110 -6.54 -8.23 -11.69
C HIS A 110 -5.94 -7.08 -12.49
N VAL A 111 -5.27 -7.42 -13.59
CA VAL A 111 -4.65 -6.48 -14.52
C VAL A 111 -5.51 -6.42 -15.77
N LEU A 112 -6.00 -5.23 -16.09
CA LEU A 112 -6.84 -4.97 -17.25
C LEU A 112 -6.08 -4.12 -18.25
N ALA A 113 -6.28 -4.35 -19.55
CA ALA A 113 -5.53 -3.64 -20.58
C ALA A 113 -5.75 -2.11 -20.55
N ASP A 114 -6.99 -1.67 -20.34
CA ASP A 114 -7.40 -0.26 -20.38
C ASP A 114 -8.51 -0.01 -19.32
N ALA A 115 -9.12 1.17 -19.32
CA ALA A 115 -10.30 1.49 -18.54
C ALA A 115 -11.45 0.52 -18.87
N TYR A 116 -12.29 0.25 -17.88
CA TYR A 116 -13.37 -0.73 -17.97
C TYR A 116 -14.62 -0.25 -17.24
N ASN A 117 -15.79 -0.78 -17.63
CA ASN A 117 -17.03 -0.56 -16.91
C ASN A 117 -17.31 -1.77 -16.03
N MET A 118 -17.86 -1.54 -14.84
CA MET A 118 -18.49 -2.60 -14.06
C MET A 118 -19.94 -2.77 -14.53
N ASP A 119 -20.48 -3.99 -14.40
CA ASP A 119 -21.86 -4.25 -14.78
C ASP A 119 -22.82 -3.33 -14.00
N ASN A 120 -23.65 -2.59 -14.75
CA ASN A 120 -24.59 -1.56 -14.27
C ASN A 120 -23.98 -0.22 -13.83
N ASP A 121 -22.70 0.03 -14.09
CA ASP A 121 -22.12 1.35 -13.91
C ASP A 121 -21.98 2.11 -15.23
N LYS A 122 -22.18 3.43 -15.17
CA LYS A 122 -21.95 4.33 -16.32
C LYS A 122 -20.56 4.96 -16.28
N GLU A 123 -19.87 4.85 -15.15
CA GLU A 123 -18.53 5.39 -14.97
C GLU A 123 -17.46 4.38 -15.39
N LEU A 124 -16.41 4.90 -16.02
CA LEU A 124 -15.23 4.14 -16.39
C LEU A 124 -14.29 4.05 -15.20
N TYR A 125 -13.91 2.83 -14.85
CA TYR A 125 -12.93 2.51 -13.84
C TYR A 125 -11.55 2.36 -14.47
N ILE A 126 -10.54 2.91 -13.81
CA ILE A 126 -9.12 2.69 -14.14
C ILE A 126 -8.40 1.87 -13.05
N GLY A 127 -9.09 1.62 -11.94
CA GLY A 127 -8.70 0.77 -10.82
C GLY A 127 -9.86 0.69 -9.82
N HIS A 128 -9.82 -0.29 -8.93
CA HIS A 128 -10.59 -0.30 -7.69
C HIS A 128 -10.10 -1.39 -6.74
N VAL A 129 -10.47 -1.27 -5.46
CA VAL A 129 -10.27 -2.30 -4.44
C VAL A 129 -11.61 -2.97 -4.10
N ALA A 130 -11.68 -4.29 -4.31
CA ALA A 130 -12.76 -5.16 -3.86
C ALA A 130 -12.29 -5.98 -2.65
N PRO A 131 -13.17 -6.63 -1.86
CA PRO A 131 -12.80 -7.21 -0.56
C PRO A 131 -11.50 -8.01 -0.52
N GLU A 132 -11.24 -8.91 -1.48
CA GLU A 132 -10.01 -9.72 -1.52
C GLU A 132 -9.17 -9.49 -2.78
N SER A 133 -9.47 -8.44 -3.55
CA SER A 133 -8.95 -8.25 -4.91
C SER A 133 -8.63 -6.79 -5.21
N ILE A 134 -7.51 -6.55 -5.89
CA ILE A 134 -7.12 -5.23 -6.39
C ILE A 134 -7.22 -5.27 -7.92
N TYR A 135 -7.84 -4.26 -8.53
CA TYR A 135 -7.97 -4.14 -9.97
C TYR A 135 -7.20 -2.92 -10.45
N ILE A 136 -6.40 -3.09 -11.51
CA ILE A 136 -5.55 -2.03 -12.05
C ILE A 136 -5.60 -2.06 -13.58
N SER A 137 -5.84 -0.90 -14.18
CA SER A 137 -5.64 -0.70 -15.61
C SER A 137 -4.15 -0.54 -15.93
N TRP A 138 -3.59 -1.44 -16.73
CA TRP A 138 -2.18 -1.44 -17.11
C TRP A 138 -1.78 -0.20 -17.90
N LYS A 139 -2.62 0.26 -18.82
CA LYS A 139 -2.38 1.51 -19.55
C LYS A 139 -2.26 2.71 -18.60
N HIS A 140 -3.12 2.80 -17.59
CA HIS A 140 -3.10 3.90 -16.63
C HIS A 140 -1.98 3.75 -15.60
N PHE A 141 -1.60 2.52 -15.24
CA PHE A 141 -0.39 2.24 -14.48
C PHE A 141 0.84 2.83 -15.19
N LEU A 142 1.01 2.53 -16.48
CA LEU A 142 2.12 3.05 -17.26
C LEU A 142 2.09 4.58 -17.35
N TYR A 143 0.90 5.16 -17.54
CA TYR A 143 0.74 6.61 -17.56
C TYR A 143 1.20 7.26 -16.25
N GLY A 144 0.75 6.74 -15.09
CA GLY A 144 1.08 7.30 -13.78
C GLY A 144 2.56 7.23 -13.40
N TYR A 145 3.34 6.34 -14.00
CA TYR A 145 4.80 6.31 -13.83
C TYR A 145 5.58 7.03 -14.94
N ALA A 146 4.92 7.38 -16.05
CA ALA A 146 5.53 8.14 -17.13
C ALA A 146 5.39 9.66 -16.95
N VAL A 147 4.29 10.11 -16.34
CA VAL A 147 4.02 11.51 -15.99
C VAL A 147 4.02 11.60 -14.48
N ASN A 148 5.04 12.26 -13.91
CA ASN A 148 5.27 12.24 -12.46
C ASN A 148 5.13 13.60 -11.76
N ASP A 149 4.50 14.57 -12.43
CA ASP A 149 4.33 15.93 -11.94
C ASP A 149 2.87 16.41 -11.90
N ASP A 150 1.92 15.56 -12.32
CA ASP A 150 0.48 15.85 -12.31
C ASP A 150 -0.25 15.43 -11.02
N ASN A 151 0.46 14.76 -10.10
CA ASN A 151 -0.07 14.15 -8.87
C ASN A 151 -1.15 13.08 -9.15
N ILE A 152 -1.03 12.31 -10.24
CA ILE A 152 -1.94 11.24 -10.61
C ILE A 152 -1.17 9.94 -10.82
N ASN A 153 -1.39 8.96 -9.94
CA ASN A 153 -0.81 7.63 -10.09
C ASN A 153 -1.79 6.57 -9.59
N VAL A 154 -2.48 5.91 -10.52
CA VAL A 154 -3.51 4.91 -10.21
C VAL A 154 -2.95 3.75 -9.38
N ALA A 155 -1.70 3.36 -9.60
CA ALA A 155 -1.09 2.27 -8.85
C ALA A 155 -0.92 2.67 -7.38
N ILE A 156 -0.41 3.87 -7.13
CA ILE A 156 -0.26 4.41 -5.78
C ILE A 156 -1.64 4.61 -5.13
N HIS A 157 -2.61 5.11 -5.88
CA HIS A 157 -3.97 5.34 -5.44
C HIS A 157 -4.64 4.05 -4.93
N GLU A 158 -4.69 3.00 -5.77
CA GLU A 158 -5.31 1.73 -5.39
C GLU A 158 -4.55 1.02 -4.26
N MET A 159 -3.22 1.09 -4.25
CA MET A 159 -2.43 0.52 -3.15
C MET A 159 -2.65 1.26 -1.83
N SER A 160 -2.96 2.56 -1.88
CA SER A 160 -3.34 3.35 -0.70
C SER A 160 -4.70 2.91 -0.15
N HIS A 161 -5.68 2.66 -1.01
CA HIS A 161 -6.96 2.06 -0.61
C HIS A 161 -6.77 0.67 -0.02
N ALA A 162 -5.98 -0.19 -0.67
CA ALA A 162 -5.70 -1.53 -0.20
C ALA A 162 -5.00 -1.52 1.16
N LEU A 163 -4.05 -0.61 1.39
CA LEU A 163 -3.40 -0.44 2.69
C LEU A 163 -4.40 -0.08 3.79
N LEU A 164 -5.31 0.87 3.52
CA LEU A 164 -6.34 1.25 4.47
C LEU A 164 -7.30 0.09 4.74
N TYR A 165 -7.76 -0.59 3.68
CA TYR A 165 -8.66 -1.72 3.79
C TYR A 165 -8.06 -2.85 4.64
N ASN A 166 -6.83 -3.24 4.32
CA ASN A 166 -6.10 -4.31 5.03
C ASN A 166 -5.96 -4.03 6.53
N ASN A 167 -5.88 -2.77 6.94
CA ASN A 167 -5.66 -2.41 8.34
C ASN A 167 -6.94 -2.23 9.16
N PHE A 168 -8.06 -1.87 8.53
CA PHE A 168 -9.29 -1.53 9.24
C PHE A 168 -10.46 -2.49 9.00
N PHE A 169 -10.44 -3.26 7.90
CA PHE A 169 -11.57 -4.11 7.52
C PHE A 169 -11.18 -5.59 7.38
N ALA A 170 -9.90 -5.89 7.15
CA ALA A 170 -9.46 -7.27 7.07
C ALA A 170 -9.46 -7.96 8.45
N PRO A 171 -9.77 -9.27 8.50
CA PRO A 171 -9.75 -10.05 9.74
C PRO A 171 -8.35 -10.40 10.24
N TYR A 172 -7.31 -10.26 9.40
CA TYR A 172 -5.92 -10.59 9.73
C TYR A 172 -4.95 -9.72 8.91
N GLY A 173 -3.66 -9.74 9.28
CA GLY A 173 -2.61 -8.99 8.58
C GLY A 173 -2.61 -7.48 8.85
N THR A 174 -3.30 -7.05 9.90
CA THR A 174 -3.36 -5.65 10.34
C THR A 174 -2.06 -5.24 11.05
N ASP A 175 -1.78 -3.94 11.07
CA ASP A 175 -0.63 -3.32 11.71
C ASP A 175 -1.11 -2.29 12.75
N GLU A 176 -0.90 -2.59 14.04
CA GLU A 176 -1.32 -1.73 15.13
C GLU A 176 -0.62 -0.36 15.10
N ASN A 177 0.67 -0.33 14.74
CA ASN A 177 1.43 0.91 14.64
C ASN A 177 0.89 1.79 13.51
N PHE A 178 0.61 1.19 12.35
CA PHE A 178 -0.03 1.90 11.25
C PHE A 178 -1.38 2.46 11.67
N ARG A 179 -2.25 1.65 12.30
CA ARG A 179 -3.58 2.09 12.75
C ARG A 179 -3.51 3.29 13.71
N LEU A 180 -2.62 3.23 14.70
CA LEU A 180 -2.40 4.32 15.64
C LEU A 180 -1.89 5.59 14.95
N ASN A 181 -0.97 5.46 14.00
CA ASN A 181 -0.47 6.60 13.24
C ASN A 181 -1.52 7.14 12.26
N TYR A 182 -2.39 6.29 11.71
CA TYR A 182 -3.49 6.69 10.85
C TYR A 182 -4.58 7.43 11.63
N GLU A 183 -4.88 7.02 12.86
CA GLU A 183 -5.80 7.76 13.74
C GLU A 183 -5.29 9.17 14.04
N LYS A 184 -3.98 9.31 14.32
CA LYS A 184 -3.32 10.62 14.46
C LYS A 184 -3.36 11.43 13.17
N PHE A 185 -3.11 10.78 12.03
CA PHE A 185 -3.24 11.41 10.71
C PHE A 185 -4.65 11.96 10.52
N SER A 186 -5.68 11.13 10.68
CA SER A 186 -7.09 11.49 10.51
C SER A 186 -7.51 12.66 11.42
N THR A 187 -7.08 12.62 12.69
CA THR A 187 -7.35 13.70 13.65
C THR A 187 -6.68 15.01 13.24
N THR A 188 -5.46 14.94 12.71
CA THR A 188 -4.68 16.12 12.28
C THR A 188 -5.18 16.70 10.96
N THR A 189 -5.62 15.86 10.04
CA THR A 189 -6.01 16.27 8.68
C THR A 189 -7.50 16.57 8.54
N GLY A 190 -8.36 16.14 9.47
CA GLY A 190 -9.77 16.50 9.51
C GLY A 190 -10.03 18.02 9.44
N PRO A 191 -9.33 18.86 10.23
CA PRO A 191 -9.42 20.31 10.12
C PRO A 191 -8.92 20.86 8.77
N ILE A 192 -7.88 20.26 8.19
CA ILE A 192 -7.34 20.65 6.86
C ILE A 192 -8.41 20.41 5.79
N LEU A 193 -9.07 19.25 5.83
CA LEU A 193 -10.16 18.90 4.93
C LEU A 193 -11.32 19.90 5.04
N ALA A 194 -11.73 20.23 6.26
CA ALA A 194 -12.79 21.21 6.50
C ALA A 194 -12.42 22.61 5.97
N ASP A 195 -11.20 23.08 6.21
CA ASP A 195 -10.73 24.39 5.75
C ASP A 195 -10.68 24.46 4.21
N VAL A 196 -10.15 23.42 3.56
CA VAL A 196 -10.08 23.36 2.10
C VAL A 196 -11.46 23.37 1.45
N ILE A 197 -12.42 22.58 1.98
CA ILE A 197 -13.80 22.55 1.47
C ILE A 197 -14.44 23.95 1.58
N THR A 198 -14.19 24.67 2.66
CA THR A 198 -14.75 26.02 2.86
C THR A 198 -14.07 27.08 1.99
N ARG A 199 -12.75 27.03 1.84
CA ARG A 199 -11.96 28.05 1.10
C ARG A 199 -11.86 27.79 -0.41
N ARG A 200 -12.25 26.59 -0.88
CA ARG A 200 -12.18 26.15 -2.29
C ARG A 200 -10.79 26.33 -2.93
N ARG A 201 -9.72 26.20 -2.14
CA ARG A 201 -8.34 26.28 -2.62
C ARG A 201 -7.52 25.22 -1.93
N SER A 202 -6.82 24.40 -2.72
CA SER A 202 -5.89 23.40 -2.21
C SER A 202 -4.94 22.94 -3.30
N TYR A 203 -3.83 22.38 -2.87
CA TYR A 203 -2.85 21.71 -3.72
C TYR A 203 -3.38 20.37 -4.27
N LEU A 204 -4.17 19.62 -3.48
CA LEU A 204 -4.76 18.36 -3.96
C LEU A 204 -5.93 18.62 -4.92
N ARG A 205 -6.08 17.71 -5.88
CA ARG A 205 -7.17 17.69 -6.86
C ARG A 205 -8.54 17.65 -6.17
N ASN A 206 -9.56 18.23 -6.81
CA ASN A 206 -10.94 18.28 -6.27
C ASN A 206 -11.49 16.89 -5.87
N TYR A 207 -11.07 15.85 -6.59
CA TYR A 207 -11.46 14.46 -6.33
C TYR A 207 -11.11 13.99 -4.91
N ALA A 208 -10.05 14.53 -4.30
CA ALA A 208 -9.67 14.26 -2.91
C ALA A 208 -10.77 14.59 -1.90
N TYR A 209 -11.73 15.45 -2.24
CA TYR A 209 -12.78 15.92 -1.33
C TYR A 209 -14.11 15.18 -1.49
N SER A 210 -14.13 14.11 -2.28
CA SER A 210 -15.32 13.27 -2.47
C SER A 210 -15.69 12.53 -1.18
N ASN A 211 -14.71 11.90 -0.52
CA ASN A 211 -14.85 11.26 0.79
C ASN A 211 -13.46 11.09 1.45
N LEU A 212 -13.42 10.57 2.68
CA LEU A 212 -12.17 10.39 3.43
C LEU A 212 -11.20 9.35 2.82
N HIS A 213 -11.72 8.34 2.12
CA HIS A 213 -10.89 7.35 1.46
C HIS A 213 -10.19 7.95 0.23
N GLU A 214 -10.90 8.76 -0.57
CA GLU A 214 -10.28 9.51 -1.68
C GLU A 214 -9.29 10.55 -1.18
N PHE A 215 -9.61 11.23 -0.08
CA PHE A 215 -8.69 12.17 0.54
C PHE A 215 -7.36 11.49 0.90
N TRP A 216 -7.43 10.29 1.49
CA TRP A 216 -6.27 9.48 1.78
C TRP A 216 -5.49 9.12 0.52
N ALA A 217 -6.13 8.50 -0.47
CA ALA A 217 -5.46 8.01 -1.67
C ALA A 217 -4.82 9.16 -2.47
N VAL A 218 -5.53 10.27 -2.69
CA VAL A 218 -5.00 11.44 -3.41
C VAL A 218 -3.89 12.15 -2.62
N SER A 219 -3.93 12.14 -1.29
CA SER A 219 -2.84 12.65 -0.47
C SER A 219 -1.57 11.81 -0.65
N VAL A 220 -1.71 10.49 -0.69
CA VAL A 220 -0.58 9.57 -0.90
C VAL A 220 -0.02 9.67 -2.33
N GLU A 221 -0.87 9.85 -3.35
CA GLU A 221 -0.43 10.18 -4.70
C GLU A 221 0.46 11.43 -4.70
N ALA A 222 -0.04 12.56 -4.18
CA ALA A 222 0.71 13.81 -4.11
C ALA A 222 2.03 13.69 -3.32
N PHE A 223 2.05 12.84 -2.29
CA PHE A 223 3.24 12.59 -1.49
C PHE A 223 4.34 11.92 -2.29
N PHE A 224 4.03 10.90 -3.07
CA PHE A 224 5.04 10.18 -3.86
C PHE A 224 5.36 10.85 -5.20
N GLU A 225 4.40 11.51 -5.83
CA GLU A 225 4.55 12.16 -7.14
C GLU A 225 5.30 13.49 -7.01
N ASN A 226 4.88 14.38 -6.10
CA ASN A 226 5.51 15.68 -5.90
C ASN A 226 5.64 16.02 -4.41
N PRO A 227 6.53 15.32 -3.66
CA PRO A 227 6.71 15.52 -2.23
C PRO A 227 7.08 16.96 -1.87
N ARG A 228 7.88 17.62 -2.72
CA ARG A 228 8.28 19.01 -2.53
C ARG A 228 7.07 19.95 -2.66
N GLY A 229 6.29 19.81 -3.73
CA GLY A 229 5.07 20.60 -3.94
C GLY A 229 4.07 20.42 -2.81
N LEU A 230 3.89 19.18 -2.33
CA LEU A 230 3.03 18.91 -1.19
C LEU A 230 3.57 19.57 0.10
N LYS A 231 4.87 19.48 0.37
CA LYS A 231 5.49 20.10 1.54
C LYS A 231 5.40 21.63 1.52
N ASP A 232 5.59 22.24 0.36
CA ASP A 232 5.59 23.70 0.20
C ASP A 232 4.15 24.27 0.34
N ASN A 233 3.13 23.54 -0.11
CA ASN A 233 1.74 24.03 -0.13
C ASN A 233 0.86 23.51 1.02
N MET A 234 1.14 22.31 1.55
CA MET A 234 0.37 21.65 2.62
C MET A 234 1.32 20.94 3.62
N PRO A 235 2.18 21.70 4.34
CA PRO A 235 3.23 21.12 5.17
C PRO A 235 2.71 20.24 6.31
N GLU A 236 1.56 20.57 6.92
CA GLU A 236 0.97 19.72 7.98
C GLU A 236 0.56 18.35 7.42
N LEU A 237 -0.02 18.32 6.21
CA LEU A 237 -0.39 17.09 5.53
C LEU A 237 0.85 16.26 5.16
N TYR A 238 1.87 16.89 4.58
CA TYR A 238 3.15 16.22 4.28
C TYR A 238 3.75 15.55 5.53
N ASN A 239 3.81 16.29 6.65
CA ASN A 239 4.37 15.77 7.89
C ASN A 239 3.52 14.65 8.50
N ALA A 240 2.20 14.71 8.35
CA ALA A 240 1.31 13.64 8.79
C ALA A 240 1.50 12.37 7.94
N LEU A 241 1.66 12.50 6.63
CA LEU A 241 1.96 11.40 5.70
C LEU A 241 3.30 10.75 6.02
N CYS A 242 4.33 11.54 6.34
CA CYS A 242 5.63 11.00 6.72
C CYS A 242 5.54 10.06 7.92
N LYS A 243 4.73 10.44 8.92
CA LYS A 243 4.56 9.64 10.16
C LYS A 243 3.74 8.37 9.93
N VAL A 244 2.66 8.45 9.15
CA VAL A 244 1.77 7.29 8.93
C VAL A 244 2.36 6.28 7.96
N LEU A 245 3.07 6.72 6.92
CA LEU A 245 3.76 5.83 5.98
C LEU A 245 5.16 5.40 6.48
N ASN A 246 5.68 6.08 7.50
CA ASN A 246 7.05 5.93 8.00
C ASN A 246 8.11 6.12 6.89
N GLN A 247 7.95 7.20 6.12
CA GLN A 247 8.85 7.58 5.02
C GLN A 247 8.98 9.10 4.98
N ASP A 248 10.18 9.66 4.80
CA ASP A 248 10.36 11.09 4.48
C ASP A 248 11.07 11.21 3.14
N LEU A 249 10.39 11.76 2.13
CA LEU A 249 10.85 11.74 0.74
C LEU A 249 11.71 12.96 0.35
N TYR A 250 11.97 13.90 1.27
CA TYR A 250 12.64 15.16 0.94
C TYR A 250 13.71 15.60 1.96
N PRO A 251 14.96 15.93 1.53
CA PRO A 251 15.45 16.05 0.15
C PRO A 251 15.90 14.72 -0.47
N LEU A 252 16.02 13.65 0.33
CA LEU A 252 16.31 12.27 -0.07
C LEU A 252 15.49 11.35 0.85
N ILE A 253 15.15 10.16 0.35
CA ILE A 253 14.28 9.22 1.09
C ILE A 253 14.96 8.74 2.38
N LYS A 254 14.24 8.86 3.50
CA LYS A 254 14.63 8.38 4.84
C LYS A 254 13.49 7.54 5.44
N PHE A 255 13.85 6.59 6.32
CA PHE A 255 12.96 5.67 7.02
C PHE A 255 13.18 5.76 8.53
#